data_AF-A0A2E4ICK1-F1
#
_entry.id   AF-A0A2E4ICK1-F1
#
_cell.length_a   1.000
_cell.length_b   1.000
_cell.length_c   1.000
_cell.angle_alpha   90.00
_cell.angle_beta   90.00
_cell.angle_gamma   90.00
#
_symmetry.space_group_name_H-M   'P 1'
#
loop_
_entity.id
_entity.type
_entity.pdbx_description
1 polymer ?
#
loop_
_entity_poly.entity_id
_entity_poly.type
_entity_poly.pdbx_seq_one_letter_code
_entity_poly.pdbx_strand_id
1 'polypeptide(L)'
;MYKLLTKYGQTGALLLGIAVTAIFLITVMSGLSSSGYDMGTDLNALDDEAKAAIGFFNPGLWLTIILAVIAVVLAFVVFGIWDLIKYPKSAIKFLIGFVVLLVIFFVLYASANPEVVGFEDKMMQNDITDGISKFISAGIWTTIGLLTVAFLAMILSEIRNAFK
;
A
#
# COMPACT_ATOMS: atom_id res chain seq x y z
N MET A 1 -0.18 -4.01 -27.78
CA MET A 1 -0.21 -3.73 -26.33
C MET A 1 1.17 -3.48 -25.72
N TYR A 2 2.19 -4.32 -25.96
CA TYR A 2 3.52 -4.15 -25.36
C TYR A 2 4.14 -2.76 -25.61
N LYS A 3 4.23 -2.29 -26.87
CA LYS A 3 4.78 -0.97 -27.22
C LYS A 3 4.05 0.23 -26.60
N LEU A 4 2.74 0.14 -26.36
CA LEU A 4 1.95 1.23 -25.78
C LEU A 4 2.21 1.32 -24.27
N LEU A 5 2.19 0.17 -23.57
CA LEU A 5 2.46 0.10 -22.14
C LEU A 5 3.94 0.38 -21.81
N THR A 6 4.88 -0.05 -22.65
CA THR A 6 6.32 0.21 -22.40
C THR A 6 6.74 1.63 -22.78
N LYS A 7 6.10 2.27 -23.77
CA LYS A 7 6.45 3.62 -24.21
C LYS A 7 5.67 4.72 -23.48
N TYR A 8 4.42 4.45 -23.12
CA TYR A 8 3.52 5.44 -22.50
C TYR A 8 2.97 4.97 -21.14
N GLY A 9 3.51 3.90 -20.55
CA GLY A 9 3.00 3.35 -19.29
C GLY A 9 3.01 4.36 -18.14
N GLN A 10 4.09 5.13 -17.98
CA GLN A 10 4.19 6.16 -16.96
C GLN A 10 3.18 7.30 -17.19
N THR A 11 3.05 7.76 -18.43
CA THR A 11 2.04 8.78 -18.80
C THR A 11 0.62 8.27 -18.57
N GLY A 12 0.34 7.02 -18.93
CA GLY A 12 -0.96 6.38 -18.69
C GLY A 12 -1.28 6.24 -17.21
N ALA A 13 -0.30 5.84 -16.39
CA ALA A 13 -0.46 5.75 -14.93
C ALA A 13 -0.73 7.13 -14.31
N LEU A 14 0.00 8.16 -14.74
CA LEU A 14 -0.22 9.54 -14.28
C LEU A 14 -1.63 10.04 -14.64
N LEU A 15 -2.05 9.86 -15.90
CA LEU A 15 -3.38 10.28 -16.36
C LEU A 15 -4.49 9.53 -15.63
N LEU A 16 -4.32 8.23 -15.40
CA LEU A 16 -5.26 7.42 -14.63
C LEU A 16 -5.35 7.92 -13.18
N GLY A 17 -4.23 8.23 -12.54
CA GLY A 17 -4.19 8.79 -11.19
C GLY A 17 -4.87 10.16 -11.09
N ILE A 18 -4.66 11.04 -12.06
CA ILE A 18 -5.36 12.32 -12.15
C ILE A 18 -6.87 12.10 -12.31
N ALA A 19 -7.29 11.17 -13.17
CA ALA A 19 -8.70 10.85 -13.38
C ALA A 19 -9.37 10.31 -12.11
N VAL A 20 -8.72 9.37 -11.41
CA VAL A 20 -9.17 8.83 -10.11
C VAL A 20 -9.35 9.93 -9.08
N THR A 21 -8.36 10.82 -8.97
CA THR A 21 -8.38 11.95 -8.03
C THR A 21 -9.51 12.91 -8.38
N ALA A 22 -9.71 13.23 -9.65
CA ALA A 22 -10.80 14.09 -10.11
C ALA A 22 -12.17 13.48 -9.79
N ILE A 23 -12.36 12.17 -10.06
CA ILE A 23 -13.60 11.45 -9.73
C ILE A 23 -13.89 11.52 -8.22
N PHE A 24 -12.88 11.28 -7.39
CA PHE A 24 -13.02 11.38 -5.94
C PHE A 24 -13.45 12.78 -5.51
N LEU A 25 -12.73 13.82 -5.96
CA LEU A 25 -13.04 15.21 -5.61
C LEU A 25 -14.46 15.61 -6.07
N ILE A 26 -14.85 15.28 -7.30
CA ILE A 26 -16.19 15.58 -7.82
C ILE A 26 -17.27 14.90 -6.97
N THR A 27 -17.06 13.63 -6.60
CA THR A 27 -18.02 12.86 -5.81
C THR A 27 -18.18 13.45 -4.40
N VAL A 28 -17.06 13.78 -3.76
CA VAL A 28 -17.04 14.37 -2.42
C VAL A 28 -17.67 15.77 -2.44
N MET A 29 -17.27 16.62 -3.39
CA MET A 29 -17.84 17.96 -3.58
C MET A 29 -19.35 17.92 -3.80
N SER A 30 -19.80 17.07 -4.72
CA SER A 30 -21.21 16.93 -5.04
C SER A 30 -22.00 16.39 -3.85
N GLY A 31 -21.46 15.39 -3.16
CA GLY A 31 -22.10 14.77 -1.99
C GLY A 31 -22.20 15.70 -0.77
N LEU A 32 -21.16 16.50 -0.51
CA LEU A 32 -21.17 17.54 0.53
C LEU A 32 -22.22 18.60 0.23
N SER A 33 -22.22 19.13 -1.00
CA SER A 33 -23.16 20.18 -1.43
C SER A 33 -24.62 19.70 -1.43
N SER A 34 -24.90 18.45 -1.81
CA SER A 34 -26.26 17.89 -1.80
C SER A 34 -26.76 17.56 -0.39
N SER A 35 -25.84 17.30 0.54
CA SER A 35 -26.16 16.99 1.95
C SER A 35 -26.17 18.24 2.83
N GLY A 36 -25.86 19.42 2.28
CA GLY A 36 -25.86 20.70 2.99
C GLY A 36 -24.66 20.90 3.93
N TYR A 37 -23.57 20.16 3.73
CA TYR A 37 -22.35 20.24 4.55
C TYR A 37 -21.28 21.06 3.85
N ASP A 38 -20.54 21.88 4.61
CA ASP A 38 -19.36 22.59 4.12
C ASP A 38 -18.07 21.75 4.29
N MET A 39 -17.04 22.03 3.48
CA MET A 39 -15.77 21.29 3.47
C MET A 39 -14.86 21.57 4.68
N GLY A 40 -15.23 22.53 5.52
CA GLY A 40 -14.39 23.00 6.62
C GLY A 40 -14.54 22.17 7.90
N THR A 41 -15.67 22.34 8.58
CA THR A 41 -15.83 21.88 9.98
C THR A 41 -17.06 21.01 10.23
N ASP A 42 -18.03 21.02 9.33
CA ASP A 42 -19.35 20.41 9.57
C ASP A 42 -19.27 18.90 9.77
N LEU A 43 -18.35 18.24 9.06
CA LEU A 43 -18.11 16.80 9.19
C LEU A 43 -17.55 16.39 10.56
N ASN A 44 -16.81 17.27 11.23
CA ASN A 44 -16.20 16.95 12.53
C ASN A 44 -17.19 17.09 13.69
N ALA A 45 -18.26 17.86 13.48
CA ALA A 45 -19.33 18.08 14.46
C ALA A 45 -20.42 17.00 14.43
N LEU A 46 -20.44 16.15 13.40
CA LEU A 46 -21.36 15.02 13.29
C LEU A 46 -21.01 13.93 14.32
N ASP A 47 -22.05 13.26 14.82
CA ASP A 47 -21.89 12.04 15.61
C ASP A 47 -21.39 10.88 14.72
N ASP A 48 -20.90 9.81 15.35
CA ASP A 48 -20.27 8.70 14.64
C ASP A 48 -21.27 7.92 13.78
N GLU A 49 -22.55 7.92 14.15
CA GLU A 49 -23.65 7.31 13.39
C GLU A 49 -23.93 8.07 12.09
N ALA A 50 -23.99 9.41 12.13
CA ALA A 50 -24.14 10.23 10.94
C ALA A 50 -22.90 10.19 10.04
N LYS A 51 -21.68 10.11 10.63
CA LYS A 51 -20.44 9.90 9.86
C LYS A 51 -20.44 8.58 9.11
N ALA A 52 -20.89 7.50 9.75
CA ALA A 52 -20.98 6.18 9.13
C ALA A 52 -22.01 6.12 8.00
N ALA A 53 -23.05 6.95 8.05
CA ALA A 53 -24.06 7.05 7.00
C ALA A 53 -23.58 7.80 5.74
N ILE A 54 -22.43 8.49 5.81
CA ILE A 54 -21.89 9.26 4.68
C ILE A 54 -21.27 8.33 3.62
N GLY A 55 -21.93 8.25 2.46
CA GLY A 55 -21.50 7.41 1.35
C GLY A 55 -20.68 8.09 0.26
N PHE A 56 -20.54 9.42 0.26
CA PHE A 56 -19.92 10.15 -0.86
C PHE A 56 -18.39 9.98 -0.97
N PHE A 57 -17.74 9.41 0.04
CA PHE A 57 -16.33 8.98 -0.04
C PHE A 57 -16.17 7.60 -0.67
N ASN A 58 -17.23 6.77 -0.66
CA ASN A 58 -17.17 5.37 -1.08
C ASN A 58 -16.66 5.21 -2.52
N PRO A 59 -17.08 6.02 -3.51
CA PRO A 59 -16.59 5.84 -4.88
C PRO A 59 -15.07 5.99 -5.01
N GLY A 60 -14.43 6.93 -4.30
CA GLY A 60 -12.97 7.06 -4.33
C GLY A 60 -12.25 5.92 -3.63
N LEU A 61 -12.79 5.46 -2.49
CA LEU A 61 -12.29 4.30 -1.77
C LEU A 61 -12.39 3.03 -2.62
N TRP A 62 -13.57 2.73 -3.16
CA TRP A 62 -13.80 1.56 -4.02
C TRP A 62 -12.95 1.60 -5.27
N LEU A 63 -12.82 2.75 -5.94
CA LEU A 63 -11.97 2.87 -7.13
C LEU A 63 -10.50 2.58 -6.81
N THR A 64 -10.01 3.09 -5.68
CA THR A 64 -8.63 2.84 -5.21
C THR A 64 -8.42 1.37 -4.86
N ILE A 65 -9.35 0.76 -4.12
CA ILE A 65 -9.31 -0.66 -3.77
C ILE A 65 -9.33 -1.54 -5.03
N ILE A 66 -10.22 -1.25 -5.99
CA ILE A 66 -10.32 -1.98 -7.24
C ILE A 66 -9.00 -1.88 -8.02
N LEU A 67 -8.43 -0.67 -8.16
CA LEU A 67 -7.16 -0.48 -8.85
C LEU A 67 -6.01 -1.22 -8.16
N ALA A 68 -5.96 -1.22 -6.82
CA ALA A 68 -4.97 -1.96 -6.06
C ALA A 68 -5.11 -3.48 -6.29
N VAL A 69 -6.34 -4.01 -6.24
CA VAL A 69 -6.62 -5.42 -6.51
C VAL A 69 -6.22 -5.79 -7.95
N ILE A 70 -6.61 -4.99 -8.94
CA ILE A 70 -6.23 -5.20 -10.34
C ILE A 70 -4.70 -5.18 -10.48
N ALA A 71 -4.00 -4.24 -9.85
CA ALA A 71 -2.55 -4.16 -9.90
C ALA A 71 -1.88 -5.41 -9.31
N VAL A 72 -2.34 -5.87 -8.14
CA VAL A 72 -1.83 -7.09 -7.50
C VAL A 72 -2.10 -8.32 -8.37
N VAL A 73 -3.32 -8.47 -8.89
CA VAL A 73 -3.70 -9.61 -9.75
C VAL A 73 -2.88 -9.60 -11.03
N LEU A 74 -2.74 -8.46 -11.72
CA LEU A 74 -1.94 -8.38 -12.93
C LEU A 74 -0.46 -8.65 -12.64
N ALA A 75 0.12 -8.05 -11.60
CA ALA A 75 1.53 -8.18 -11.28
C ALA A 75 1.90 -9.60 -10.84
N PHE A 76 1.15 -10.19 -9.90
CA PHE A 76 1.51 -11.47 -9.29
C PHE A 76 0.92 -12.67 -10.01
N VAL A 77 -0.33 -12.58 -10.47
CA VAL A 77 -1.02 -13.72 -11.11
C VAL A 77 -0.74 -13.73 -12.60
N VAL A 78 -0.98 -12.63 -13.30
CA VAL A 78 -0.84 -12.63 -14.77
C VAL A 78 0.62 -12.59 -15.18
N PHE A 79 1.38 -11.59 -14.75
CA PHE A 79 2.79 -11.46 -15.14
C PHE A 79 3.70 -12.36 -14.29
N GLY A 80 3.48 -12.44 -12.98
CA GLY A 80 4.29 -13.24 -12.07
C GLY A 80 4.29 -14.74 -12.40
N ILE A 81 3.11 -15.36 -12.56
CA ILE A 81 3.03 -16.79 -12.93
C ILE A 81 3.53 -17.01 -14.36
N TRP A 82 3.20 -16.11 -15.29
CA TRP A 82 3.64 -16.22 -16.67
C TRP A 82 5.17 -16.20 -16.78
N ASP A 83 5.83 -15.28 -16.09
CA ASP A 83 7.28 -15.17 -16.07
C ASP A 83 7.95 -16.32 -15.32
N LEU A 84 7.31 -16.86 -14.28
CA LEU A 84 7.76 -18.08 -13.60
C LEU A 84 7.80 -19.28 -14.57
N ILE A 85 6.79 -19.43 -15.43
CA ILE A 85 6.71 -20.51 -16.41
C ILE A 85 7.70 -20.30 -17.56
N LYS A 86 7.80 -19.07 -18.10
CA LYS A 86 8.69 -18.78 -19.23
C LYS A 86 10.16 -18.73 -18.84
N TYR A 87 10.47 -18.24 -17.65
CA TYR A 87 11.84 -17.97 -17.19
C TYR A 87 12.12 -18.52 -15.78
N PRO A 88 11.93 -19.83 -15.55
CA PRO A 88 12.01 -20.43 -14.22
C PRO A 88 13.39 -20.21 -13.57
N LYS A 89 14.47 -20.28 -14.35
CA LYS A 89 15.83 -20.04 -13.85
C LYS A 89 16.06 -18.60 -13.35
N SER A 90 15.45 -17.61 -14.00
CA SER A 90 15.55 -16.21 -13.57
C SER A 90 14.67 -15.98 -12.34
N ALA A 91 13.47 -16.57 -12.34
CA ALA A 91 12.49 -16.44 -11.27
C ALA A 91 12.95 -17.06 -9.94
N ILE A 92 13.83 -18.07 -9.94
CA ILE A 92 14.41 -18.66 -8.72
C ILE A 92 15.07 -17.59 -7.83
N LYS A 93 15.78 -16.61 -8.42
CA LYS A 93 16.43 -15.54 -7.62
C LYS A 93 15.41 -14.65 -6.93
N PHE A 94 14.34 -14.29 -7.65
CA PHE A 94 13.22 -13.55 -7.10
C PHE A 94 12.53 -14.35 -5.99
N LEU A 95 12.26 -15.64 -6.23
CA LEU A 95 11.60 -16.51 -5.27
C LEU A 95 12.42 -16.66 -3.98
N ILE A 96 13.73 -16.84 -4.09
CA ILE A 96 14.62 -16.91 -2.92
C ILE A 96 14.57 -15.60 -2.14
N GLY A 97 14.69 -14.44 -2.81
CA GLY A 97 14.59 -13.14 -2.15
C GLY A 97 13.24 -12.93 -1.45
N PHE A 98 12.15 -13.33 -2.09
CA PHE A 98 10.81 -13.25 -1.54
C PHE A 98 10.61 -14.18 -0.33
N VAL A 99 11.13 -15.41 -0.38
CA VAL A 99 11.09 -16.34 0.75
C VAL A 99 11.88 -15.79 1.94
N VAL A 100 13.08 -15.25 1.70
CA VAL A 100 13.89 -14.62 2.77
C VAL A 100 13.14 -13.45 3.39
N LEU A 101 12.49 -12.61 2.58
CA LEU A 101 11.66 -11.52 3.06
C LEU A 101 10.51 -12.00 3.93
N LEU A 102 9.78 -13.04 3.49
CA LEU A 102 8.69 -13.63 4.27
C LEU A 102 9.20 -14.17 5.61
N VAL A 103 10.34 -14.86 5.61
CA VAL A 103 10.95 -15.37 6.84
C VAL A 103 11.26 -14.23 7.80
N ILE A 104 11.87 -13.14 7.33
CA ILE A 104 12.16 -11.96 8.15
C ILE A 104 10.87 -11.36 8.71
N PHE A 105 9.85 -11.18 7.87
CA PHE A 105 8.56 -10.65 8.29
C PHE A 105 7.90 -11.53 9.36
N PHE A 106 7.87 -12.85 9.17
CA PHE A 106 7.26 -13.77 10.13
C PHE A 106 8.02 -13.83 11.45
N VAL A 107 9.36 -13.75 11.42
CA VAL A 107 10.18 -13.64 12.63
C VAL A 107 9.84 -12.34 13.38
N LEU A 108 9.76 -11.22 12.68
CA LEU A 108 9.40 -9.93 13.27
C LEU A 108 7.97 -9.95 13.83
N TYR A 109 7.02 -10.54 13.11
CA TYR A 109 5.65 -10.74 13.55
C TYR A 109 5.56 -11.60 14.82
N ALA A 110 6.32 -12.71 14.88
CA ALA A 110 6.37 -13.57 16.05
C ALA A 110 7.02 -12.87 17.25
N SER A 111 8.00 -12.00 17.02
CA SER A 111 8.67 -11.20 18.06
C SER A 111 7.94 -9.92 18.47
N ALA A 112 6.92 -9.52 17.71
CA ALA A 112 6.18 -8.29 17.99
C ALA A 112 5.31 -8.45 19.24
N ASN A 113 5.59 -7.64 20.25
CA ASN A 113 4.72 -7.49 21.41
C ASN A 113 3.67 -6.41 21.12
N PRO A 114 2.38 -6.66 21.41
CA PRO A 114 1.30 -5.72 21.13
C PRO A 114 1.28 -4.52 22.10
N GLU A 115 2.10 -4.54 23.15
CA GLU A 115 2.22 -3.48 24.14
C GLU A 115 2.95 -2.26 23.57
N VAL A 116 2.25 -1.43 22.80
CA VAL A 116 2.70 -0.08 22.48
C VAL A 116 2.15 0.84 23.55
N VAL A 117 2.95 1.10 24.58
CA VAL A 117 2.65 2.06 25.65
C VAL A 117 2.17 3.38 25.03
N GLY A 118 0.89 3.74 25.24
CA GLY A 118 0.26 4.97 24.74
C GLY A 118 -0.53 4.86 23.43
N PHE A 119 -0.61 3.68 22.79
CA PHE A 119 -1.43 3.44 21.60
C PHE A 119 -2.67 2.57 21.86
N GLU A 120 -2.79 2.03 23.08
CA GLU A 120 -3.86 1.14 23.54
C GLU A 120 -5.24 1.79 23.39
N ASP A 121 -5.38 3.06 23.77
CA ASP A 121 -6.64 3.81 23.65
C ASP A 121 -7.12 3.92 22.19
N LYS A 122 -6.20 4.07 21.23
CA LYS A 122 -6.52 4.13 19.80
C LYS A 122 -6.79 2.76 19.19
N MET A 123 -6.19 1.70 19.74
CA MET A 123 -6.48 0.33 19.32
C MET A 123 -7.88 -0.09 19.75
N MET A 124 -8.27 0.23 20.99
CA MET A 124 -9.61 -0.04 21.52
C MET A 124 -10.70 0.75 20.78
N GLN A 125 -10.42 1.97 20.36
CA GLN A 125 -11.38 2.82 19.64
C GLN A 125 -11.60 2.40 18.17
N ASN A 126 -10.71 1.61 17.58
CA ASN A 126 -10.76 1.21 16.15
C ASN A 126 -10.86 -0.31 15.95
N ASP A 127 -11.25 -1.09 16.97
CA ASP A 127 -11.34 -2.55 16.92
C ASP A 127 -10.06 -3.25 16.40
N ILE A 128 -8.89 -2.66 16.66
CA ILE A 128 -7.61 -3.21 16.21
C ILE A 128 -7.25 -4.37 17.13
N THR A 129 -7.48 -5.60 16.65
CA THR A 129 -7.05 -6.83 17.35
C THR A 129 -5.51 -6.91 17.42
N ASP A 130 -4.98 -7.58 18.43
CA ASP A 130 -3.54 -7.87 18.58
C ASP A 130 -2.88 -8.39 17.30
N GLY A 131 -3.57 -9.24 16.53
CA GLY A 131 -3.06 -9.75 15.26
C GLY A 131 -2.84 -8.65 14.22
N ILE A 132 -3.75 -7.68 14.13
CA ILE A 132 -3.63 -6.53 13.22
C ILE A 132 -2.47 -5.63 13.67
N SER A 133 -2.36 -5.37 14.98
CA SER A 133 -1.26 -4.56 15.54
C SER A 133 0.11 -5.18 15.29
N LYS A 134 0.27 -6.50 15.52
CA LYS A 134 1.50 -7.23 15.21
C LYS A 134 1.82 -7.21 13.72
N PHE A 135 0.81 -7.33 12.86
CA PHE A 135 0.98 -7.29 11.41
C PHE A 135 1.52 -5.92 10.95
N ILE A 136 0.91 -4.84 11.43
CA ILE A 136 1.35 -3.46 11.16
C ILE A 136 2.79 -3.26 11.65
N SER A 137 3.07 -3.63 12.90
CA SER A 137 4.39 -3.48 13.52
C SER A 137 5.47 -4.25 12.77
N ALA A 138 5.21 -5.52 12.44
CA ALA A 138 6.12 -6.34 11.66
C ALA A 138 6.38 -5.76 10.26
N GLY A 139 5.35 -5.23 9.61
CA GLY A 139 5.47 -4.57 8.31
C GLY A 139 6.37 -3.34 8.34
N ILE A 140 6.20 -2.49 9.36
CA ILE A 140 7.03 -1.30 9.58
C ILE A 140 8.50 -1.71 9.80
N TRP A 141 8.76 -2.63 10.73
CA TRP A 141 10.13 -3.08 11.03
C TRP A 141 10.80 -3.78 9.85
N THR A 142 10.06 -4.57 9.09
CA THR A 142 10.57 -5.20 7.87
C THR A 142 11.01 -4.14 6.86
N THR A 143 10.22 -3.09 6.69
CA THR A 143 10.52 -1.99 5.76
C THR A 143 11.76 -1.20 6.19
N ILE A 144 11.86 -0.85 7.48
CA ILE A 144 13.03 -0.15 8.04
C ILE A 144 14.29 -1.00 7.88
N GLY A 145 14.20 -2.31 8.14
CA GLY A 145 15.30 -3.25 7.95
C GLY A 145 15.79 -3.29 6.50
N LEU A 146 14.87 -3.42 5.55
CA LEU A 146 15.20 -3.40 4.12
C LEU A 146 15.83 -2.07 3.68
N LEU A 147 15.31 -0.94 4.14
CA LEU A 147 15.88 0.37 3.84
C LEU A 147 17.32 0.48 4.35
N THR A 148 17.58 -0.03 5.55
CA THR A 148 18.92 -0.05 6.14
C THR A 148 19.88 -0.91 5.32
N VAL A 149 19.45 -2.12 4.94
CA VAL A 149 20.25 -3.02 4.09
C VAL A 149 20.51 -2.39 2.72
N ALA A 150 19.51 -1.77 2.10
CA ALA A 150 19.64 -1.11 0.81
C ALA A 150 20.64 0.06 0.87
N PHE A 151 20.57 0.87 1.94
CA PHE A 151 21.48 1.98 2.16
C PHE A 151 22.93 1.50 2.34
N LEU A 152 23.15 0.47 3.16
CA LEU A 152 24.48 -0.13 3.33
C LEU A 152 25.01 -0.74 2.02
N ALA A 153 24.17 -1.46 1.28
CA ALA A 153 24.55 -2.04 0.01
C ALA A 153 24.94 -0.97 -1.03
N MET A 154 24.24 0.17 -1.03
CA MET A 154 24.58 1.33 -1.87
C MET A 154 25.97 1.86 -1.53
N ILE A 155 26.26 2.13 -0.26
CA ILE A 155 27.59 2.61 0.18
C ILE A 155 28.69 1.62 -0.21
N LEU A 156 28.50 0.33 0.09
CA LEU A 156 29.48 -0.71 -0.24
C LEU A 156 29.69 -0.84 -1.76
N SER A 157 28.64 -0.65 -2.56
CA SER A 157 28.74 -0.66 -4.02
C SER A 157 29.56 0.52 -4.54
N GLU A 158 29.35 1.73 -4.00
CA GLU A 158 30.13 2.92 -4.36
C GLU A 158 31.60 2.75 -3.99
N ILE A 159 31.91 2.25 -2.78
CA ILE A 159 33.28 1.95 -2.36
C ILE A 159 33.92 0.95 -3.33
N ARG A 160 33.23 -0.15 -3.65
CA ARG A 160 33.76 -1.16 -4.58
C ARG A 160 33.99 -0.59 -5.98
N ASN A 161 33.11 0.27 -6.47
CA ASN A 161 33.28 0.93 -7.76
C ASN A 161 34.44 1.92 -7.75
N ALA A 162 34.70 2.62 -6.64
CA ALA A 162 35.83 3.52 -6.51
C ALA A 162 37.20 2.80 -6.50
N PHE A 163 37.22 1.52 -6.12
CA PHE A 163 38.41 0.65 -6.15
C PHE A 163 38.53 -0.23 -7.40
N LYS A 164 37.61 -0.09 -8.37
CA LYS A 164 37.67 -0.75 -9.68
C LYS A 164 38.03 0.24 -10.76
#